data_AF-A0A849L7L2-F1
#
_entry.id   AF-A0A849L7L2-F1
#
_cell.length_a   1.000
_cell.length_b   1.000
_cell.length_c   1.000
_cell.angle_alpha   90.00
_cell.angle_beta   90.00
_cell.angle_gamma   90.00
#
_symmetry.space_group_name_H-M   'P 1'
#
loop_
_entity.id
_entity.type
_entity.pdbx_description
1 polymer ?
#
loop_
_entity_poly.entity_id
_entity_poly.type
_entity_poly.pdbx_seq_one_letter_code
_entity_poly.pdbx_strand_id
1 'polypeptide(L)'
;MPGTVLIAEDDWLNALFADELVSLPDYVRCSSKLRRIMAAHVAAVLNAGASVVLDFPANTVDQRGWMRGILEKTTAAHQLHLLDVPDKVCLTRLRMRNSQGDHPFAVTEARFRQFANHYAPPTPDGGFNVARHDEGG
;
A
#
# COMPACT_ATOMS: atom_id res chain seq x y z
N MET A 1 -24.75 8.40 7.50
CA MET A 1 -23.75 8.85 6.51
C MET A 1 -22.76 7.72 6.35
N PRO A 2 -22.42 7.26 5.14
CA PRO A 2 -21.38 6.24 5.02
C PRO A 2 -20.06 6.87 5.46
N GLY A 3 -19.46 6.31 6.51
CA GLY A 3 -18.14 6.73 6.98
C GLY A 3 -17.05 6.22 6.05
N THR A 4 -15.94 6.96 5.97
CA THR A 4 -14.73 6.50 5.31
C THR A 4 -13.78 5.93 6.37
N VAL A 5 -13.29 4.72 6.15
CA VAL A 5 -12.32 4.05 7.02
C VAL A 5 -10.98 4.01 6.30
N LEU A 6 -9.95 4.58 6.92
CA LEU A 6 -8.56 4.41 6.49
C LEU A 6 -7.99 3.13 7.12
N ILE A 7 -7.36 2.29 6.31
CA ILE A 7 -6.61 1.13 6.76
C ILE A 7 -5.21 1.24 6.18
N ALA A 8 -4.25 1.67 6.99
CA ALA A 8 -2.86 1.86 6.59
C ALA A 8 -2.00 0.65 7.00
N GLU A 9 -1.27 0.05 6.05
CA GLU A 9 -0.45 -1.13 6.29
C GLU A 9 0.57 -0.89 7.41
N ASP A 10 1.23 0.26 7.41
CA ASP A 10 2.28 0.62 8.37
C ASP A 10 1.76 0.64 9.83
N ASP A 11 0.54 1.13 10.07
CA ASP A 11 -0.05 1.16 11.42
C ASP A 11 -0.23 -0.25 11.98
N TRP A 12 -0.76 -1.15 11.15
CA TRP A 12 -1.00 -2.55 11.54
C TRP A 12 0.30 -3.33 11.66
N LEU A 13 1.25 -3.11 10.74
CA LEU A 13 2.56 -3.75 10.79
C LEU A 13 3.36 -3.30 12.02
N ASN A 14 3.34 -2.00 12.34
CA ASN A 14 3.99 -1.47 13.52
C ASN A 14 3.36 -2.04 14.79
N ALA A 15 2.03 -2.04 14.91
CA ALA A 15 1.36 -2.55 16.11
C ALA A 15 1.56 -4.06 16.35
N LEU A 16 1.64 -4.86 15.27
CA LEU A 16 1.67 -6.32 15.38
C LEU A 16 3.08 -6.92 15.28
N PHE A 17 4.00 -6.26 14.59
CA PHE A 17 5.28 -6.84 14.16
C PHE A 17 6.46 -5.88 14.28
N ALA A 18 6.36 -4.75 15.01
CA ALA A 18 7.47 -3.79 15.15
C ALA A 18 8.79 -4.47 15.55
N ASP A 19 8.73 -5.40 16.50
CA ASP A 19 9.91 -6.13 17.01
C ASP A 19 10.49 -7.13 15.99
N GLU A 20 9.74 -7.47 14.94
CA GLU A 20 10.14 -8.44 13.91
C GLU A 20 10.59 -7.75 12.59
N LEU A 21 10.28 -6.48 12.38
CA LEU A 21 10.46 -5.77 11.11
C LEU A 21 11.84 -5.13 10.97
N VAL A 22 12.88 -5.97 10.82
CA VAL A 22 14.28 -5.49 10.71
C VAL A 22 14.77 -5.45 9.25
N SER A 23 14.20 -6.29 8.38
CA SER A 23 14.65 -6.50 7.00
C SER A 23 13.52 -6.60 5.97
N LEU A 24 13.87 -6.56 4.67
CA LEU A 24 12.92 -6.75 3.58
C LEU A 24 12.25 -8.14 3.62
N PRO A 25 12.96 -9.26 3.85
CA PRO A 25 12.33 -10.56 4.07
C PRO A 25 11.31 -10.56 5.23
N ASP A 26 11.61 -9.86 6.32
CA ASP A 26 10.68 -9.74 7.45
C ASP A 26 9.42 -8.98 7.05
N TYR A 27 9.58 -7.87 6.32
CA TYR A 27 8.46 -7.14 5.74
C TYR A 27 7.59 -8.03 4.85
N VAL A 28 8.18 -8.78 3.92
CA VAL A 28 7.44 -9.67 3.02
C VAL A 28 6.66 -10.73 3.81
N ARG A 29 7.27 -11.32 4.84
CA ARG A 29 6.64 -12.31 5.72
C ARG A 29 5.47 -11.70 6.51
N CYS A 30 5.69 -10.57 7.18
CA CYS A 30 4.69 -9.92 8.03
C CYS A 30 3.52 -9.34 7.22
N SER A 31 3.81 -8.62 6.13
CA SER A 31 2.78 -8.09 5.21
C SER A 31 1.93 -9.21 4.60
N SER A 32 2.54 -10.34 4.24
CA SER A 32 1.80 -11.50 3.73
C SER A 32 0.89 -12.12 4.79
N LYS A 33 1.33 -12.19 6.05
CA LYS A 33 0.49 -12.65 7.17
C LYS A 33 -0.69 -11.70 7.40
N LEU A 34 -0.46 -10.39 7.37
CA LEU A 34 -1.50 -9.37 7.52
C LEU A 34 -2.52 -9.44 6.37
N ARG A 35 -2.06 -9.49 5.11
CA ARG A 35 -2.93 -9.57 3.92
C ARG A 35 -3.88 -10.77 3.92
N ARG A 36 -3.50 -11.89 4.54
CA ARG A 36 -4.36 -13.09 4.65
C ARG A 36 -5.67 -12.83 5.38
N ILE A 37 -5.66 -11.98 6.40
CA ILE A 37 -6.87 -11.63 7.16
C ILE A 37 -7.52 -10.36 6.62
N MET A 38 -6.72 -9.43 6.10
CA MET A 38 -7.20 -8.10 5.77
C MET A 38 -8.16 -8.12 4.57
N ALA A 39 -7.98 -9.04 3.63
CA ALA A 39 -8.89 -9.15 2.47
C ALA A 39 -10.36 -9.40 2.87
N ALA A 40 -10.59 -10.31 3.82
CA ALA A 40 -11.94 -10.62 4.29
C ALA A 40 -12.52 -9.46 5.11
N HIS A 41 -11.68 -8.82 5.93
CA HIS A 41 -12.08 -7.68 6.74
C HIS A 41 -12.50 -6.48 5.87
N VAL A 42 -11.69 -6.10 4.89
CA VAL A 42 -11.99 -5.00 3.96
C VAL A 42 -13.29 -5.27 3.20
N ALA A 43 -13.47 -6.49 2.68
CA ALA A 43 -14.71 -6.86 1.99
C ALA A 43 -15.94 -6.75 2.91
N ALA A 44 -15.83 -7.16 4.17
CA ALA A 44 -16.92 -7.03 5.14
C ALA A 44 -17.28 -5.55 5.43
N VAL A 45 -16.27 -4.67 5.57
CA VAL A 45 -16.49 -3.23 5.78
C VAL A 45 -17.17 -2.59 4.58
N LEU A 46 -16.71 -2.91 3.36
CA LEU A 46 -17.34 -2.44 2.11
C LEU A 46 -18.78 -2.92 1.99
N ASN A 47 -19.05 -4.20 2.27
CA ASN A 47 -20.39 -4.78 2.21
C ASN A 47 -21.33 -4.25 3.32
N ALA A 48 -20.78 -3.70 4.40
CA ALA A 48 -21.55 -2.96 5.41
C ALA A 48 -21.94 -1.54 4.96
N GLY A 49 -21.52 -1.11 3.76
CA GLY A 49 -21.87 0.17 3.16
C GLY A 49 -20.91 1.32 3.50
N ALA A 50 -19.75 1.03 4.11
CA ALA A 50 -18.70 2.01 4.35
C ALA A 50 -17.73 2.11 3.17
N SER A 51 -17.07 3.27 3.03
CA SER A 51 -15.97 3.44 2.08
C SER A 51 -14.64 3.09 2.75
N VAL A 52 -13.72 2.47 2.01
CA VAL A 52 -12.39 2.12 2.51
C VAL A 52 -11.31 2.80 1.68
N VAL A 53 -10.39 3.49 2.35
CA VAL A 53 -9.08 3.85 1.79
C VAL A 53 -8.10 2.79 2.27
N LEU A 54 -7.65 1.95 1.34
CA LEU A 54 -6.72 0.85 1.62
C LEU A 54 -5.30 1.32 1.29
N ASP A 55 -4.60 1.86 2.28
CA ASP A 55 -3.23 2.35 2.13
C ASP A 55 -2.24 1.18 2.31
N PHE A 56 -2.20 0.34 1.27
CA PHE A 56 -1.31 -0.81 1.10
C PHE A 56 -0.54 -0.64 -0.22
N PRO A 57 0.70 -1.15 -0.33
CA PRO A 57 1.44 -1.08 -1.58
C PRO A 57 0.77 -1.92 -2.67
N ALA A 58 0.63 -1.30 -3.83
CA ALA A 58 0.12 -1.90 -5.07
C ALA A 58 1.22 -2.01 -6.15
N ASN A 59 2.47 -2.16 -5.72
CA ASN A 59 3.66 -2.08 -6.55
C ASN A 59 3.85 -3.30 -7.45
N THR A 60 3.45 -4.49 -6.99
CA THR A 60 3.59 -5.74 -7.75
C THR A 60 2.27 -6.20 -8.37
N VAL A 61 2.36 -7.04 -9.41
CA VAL A 61 1.19 -7.69 -10.01
C VAL A 61 0.42 -8.51 -8.97
N ASP A 62 1.13 -9.26 -8.11
CA ASP A 62 0.51 -10.07 -7.05
C ASP A 62 -0.23 -9.23 -6.01
N GLN A 63 0.33 -8.07 -5.63
CA GLN A 63 -0.34 -7.14 -4.71
C GLN A 63 -1.66 -6.64 -5.31
N ARG A 64 -1.65 -6.26 -6.59
CA ARG A 64 -2.86 -5.84 -7.30
C ARG A 64 -3.85 -6.98 -7.50
N GLY A 65 -3.38 -8.20 -7.78
CA GLY A 65 -4.23 -9.39 -7.84
C GLY A 65 -4.94 -9.66 -6.51
N TRP A 66 -4.23 -9.52 -5.39
CA TRP A 66 -4.83 -9.61 -4.05
C TRP A 66 -5.91 -8.55 -3.83
N MET A 67 -5.64 -7.28 -4.17
CA MET A 67 -6.64 -6.20 -4.08
C MET A 67 -7.85 -6.49 -4.96
N ARG A 68 -7.64 -7.05 -6.17
CA ARG A 68 -8.72 -7.41 -7.09
C ARG A 68 -9.65 -8.46 -6.47
N GLY A 69 -9.08 -9.49 -5.85
CA GLY A 69 -9.82 -10.54 -5.17
C GLY A 69 -10.62 -10.08 -3.94
N ILE A 70 -10.31 -8.91 -3.36
CA ILE A 70 -11.17 -8.26 -2.36
C ILE A 70 -12.43 -7.75 -3.04
N LEU A 71 -12.24 -7.01 -4.13
CA LEU A 71 -13.32 -6.31 -4.82
C LEU A 71 -14.29 -7.27 -5.51
N GLU A 72 -13.81 -8.43 -5.99
CA GLU A 72 -14.65 -9.52 -6.50
C GLU A 72 -15.70 -10.03 -5.49
N LYS A 73 -15.49 -9.76 -4.18
CA LYS A 73 -16.42 -10.14 -3.10
C LYS A 73 -17.40 -9.03 -2.72
N THR A 74 -17.41 -7.94 -3.48
CA THR A 74 -18.18 -6.72 -3.19
C THR A 74 -18.78 -6.15 -4.47
N THR A 75 -19.76 -5.26 -4.33
CA THR A 75 -20.25 -4.42 -5.45
C THR A 75 -19.72 -2.99 -5.37
N ALA A 76 -18.71 -2.75 -4.53
CA ALA A 76 -18.16 -1.42 -4.32
C ALA A 76 -17.44 -0.92 -5.59
N ALA A 77 -17.66 0.35 -5.91
CA ALA A 77 -16.80 1.03 -6.87
C ALA A 77 -15.36 1.10 -6.34
N HIS A 78 -14.38 1.01 -7.24
CA HIS A 78 -12.97 1.05 -6.89
C HIS A 78 -12.20 2.06 -7.73
N GLN A 79 -11.13 2.60 -7.14
CA GLN A 79 -10.15 3.44 -7.81
C GLN A 79 -8.75 3.08 -7.28
N LEU A 80 -7.78 2.94 -8.19
CA LEU A 80 -6.37 2.75 -7.87
C LEU A 80 -5.64 4.07 -8.13
N HIS A 81 -5.10 4.68 -7.08
CA HIS A 81 -4.33 5.91 -7.19
C HIS A 81 -2.87 5.59 -7.49
N LEU A 82 -2.42 5.92 -8.70
CA LEU A 82 -1.03 5.79 -9.12
C LEU A 82 -0.33 7.13 -8.94
N LEU A 83 0.70 7.16 -8.11
CA LEU A 83 1.60 8.30 -7.98
C LEU A 83 2.72 8.16 -9.01
N ASP A 84 2.65 8.90 -10.12
CA ASP A 84 3.63 8.88 -11.22
C ASP A 84 4.74 9.91 -10.94
N VAL A 85 5.50 9.63 -9.88
CA VAL A 85 6.53 10.53 -9.36
C VAL A 85 7.92 9.94 -9.60
N PRO A 86 8.86 10.69 -10.21
CA PRO A 86 10.21 10.21 -10.44
C PRO A 86 10.95 9.78 -9.16
N ASP A 87 11.73 8.71 -9.23
CA ASP A 87 12.57 8.21 -8.13
C ASP A 87 13.37 9.30 -7.41
N LYS A 88 13.93 10.27 -8.17
CA LYS A 88 14.70 11.40 -7.61
C LYS A 88 13.89 12.22 -6.59
N VAL A 89 12.59 12.40 -6.84
CA VAL A 89 11.69 13.13 -5.96
C VAL A 89 11.28 12.28 -4.77
N CYS A 90 10.98 11.00 -4.99
CA CYS A 90 10.72 10.03 -3.92
C CYS A 90 11.90 9.94 -2.94
N LEU A 91 13.13 9.85 -3.44
CA LEU A 91 14.35 9.85 -2.64
C LEU A 91 14.56 11.17 -1.88
N THR A 92 14.24 12.31 -2.51
CA THR A 92 14.32 13.62 -1.86
C THR A 92 13.33 13.69 -0.68
N ARG A 93 12.08 13.27 -0.90
CA ARG A 93 11.04 13.17 0.15
C ARG A 93 11.43 12.19 1.26
N LEU A 94 12.04 11.05 0.91
CA LEU A 94 12.55 10.08 1.88
C LEU A 94 13.63 10.69 2.78
N ARG A 95 14.59 11.42 2.22
CA ARG A 95 15.66 12.08 2.98
C ARG A 95 15.09 13.13 3.95
N MET A 96 14.10 13.91 3.52
CA MET A 96 13.42 14.89 4.38
C MET A 96 12.73 14.19 5.56
N ARG A 97 11.96 13.13 5.31
CA ARG A 97 11.30 12.34 6.35
C ARG A 97 12.28 11.73 7.35
N ASN A 98 13.38 11.16 6.86
CA ASN A 98 14.44 10.62 7.73
C ASN A 98 15.06 11.71 8.63
N SER A 99 15.18 12.94 8.14
CA SER A 99 15.71 14.06 8.93
C SER A 99 14.74 14.61 9.97
N GLN A 100 13.43 14.42 9.77
CA GLN A 100 12.37 14.86 10.69
C GLN A 100 12.15 13.88 11.85
N GLY A 101 12.49 12.59 11.68
CA GLY A 101 12.38 11.58 12.73
C GLY A 101 10.97 11.04 12.96
N ASP A 102 10.00 11.44 12.14
CA ASP A 102 8.58 11.09 12.29
C ASP A 102 8.23 9.65 11.88
N HIS A 103 9.19 8.86 11.40
CA HIS A 103 8.96 7.48 10.97
C HIS A 103 9.74 6.47 11.83
N PRO A 104 9.09 5.35 12.22
CA PRO A 104 9.71 4.33 13.08
C PRO A 104 10.94 3.67 12.44
N PHE A 105 11.14 3.83 11.13
CA PHE A 105 12.28 3.27 10.40
C PHE A 105 12.93 4.32 9.51
N ALA A 106 14.22 4.59 9.73
CA ALA A 106 15.03 5.32 8.77
C ALA A 106 15.29 4.43 7.55
N VAL A 107 14.66 4.75 6.42
CA VAL A 107 14.82 3.98 5.18
C VAL A 107 16.05 4.50 4.44
N THR A 108 17.02 3.63 4.22
CA THR A 108 18.22 3.96 3.42
C THR A 108 17.88 4.02 1.94
N GLU A 109 18.65 4.77 1.15
CA GLU A 109 18.52 4.77 -0.30
C GLU A 109 18.69 3.36 -0.90
N ALA A 110 19.61 2.55 -0.36
CA ALA A 110 19.78 1.16 -0.78
C ALA A 110 18.48 0.34 -0.59
N ARG A 111 17.78 0.51 0.55
CA ARG A 111 16.48 -0.12 0.78
C ARG A 111 15.44 0.41 -0.20
N PHE A 112 15.36 1.72 -0.42
CA PHE A 112 14.44 2.30 -1.42
C PHE A 112 14.62 1.65 -2.79
N ARG A 113 15.86 1.51 -3.27
CA ARG A 113 16.17 0.87 -4.55
C ARG A 113 15.76 -0.60 -4.58
N GLN A 114 15.95 -1.34 -3.49
CA GLN A 114 15.47 -2.73 -3.39
C GLN A 114 13.96 -2.82 -3.58
N PHE A 115 13.18 -1.94 -2.93
CA PHE A 115 11.72 -1.91 -3.13
C PHE A 115 11.34 -1.46 -4.55
N ALA A 116 12.00 -0.42 -5.07
CA ALA A 116 11.72 0.10 -6.41
C ALA A 116 11.95 -0.93 -7.52
N ASN A 117 12.92 -1.84 -7.35
CA ASN A 117 13.19 -2.92 -8.32
C ASN A 117 12.03 -3.92 -8.49
N HIS A 118 11.11 -3.99 -7.52
CA HIS A 118 9.94 -4.85 -7.59
C HIS A 118 8.71 -4.14 -8.19
N TYR A 119 8.80 -2.85 -8.48
CA TYR A 119 7.69 -2.10 -9.04
C TYR A 119 7.39 -2.54 -10.48
N ALA A 120 6.13 -2.86 -10.72
CA ALA A 120 5.56 -3.08 -12.04
C ALA A 120 4.32 -2.17 -12.17
N PRO A 121 4.25 -1.25 -13.14
CA PRO A 121 3.12 -0.33 -13.28
C PRO A 121 1.80 -1.08 -13.51
N PRO A 122 0.64 -0.50 -13.12
CA PRO A 122 -0.65 -1.08 -13.44
C PRO A 122 -0.87 -1.10 -14.96
N THR A 123 -1.38 -2.22 -15.46
CA THR A 123 -1.75 -2.40 -16.87
C THR A 123 -3.26 -2.26 -17.05
N PRO A 124 -3.76 -1.89 -18.25
CA PRO A 124 -5.20 -1.83 -18.54
C PRO A 124 -5.92 -3.15 -18.24
N ASP A 125 -5.29 -4.28 -18.52
CA ASP A 125 -5.86 -5.62 -18.31
C ASP A 125 -6.01 -5.99 -16.81
N GLY A 126 -5.44 -5.19 -15.90
CA GLY A 126 -5.54 -5.40 -14.46
C GLY A 126 -6.92 -5.08 -13.87
N GLY A 127 -7.86 -4.54 -14.66
CA GLY A 127 -9.24 -4.29 -14.24
C GLY A 127 -9.40 -3.19 -13.18
N PHE A 128 -8.40 -2.33 -12.99
CA PHE A 128 -8.46 -1.19 -12.08
C PHE A 128 -8.86 0.10 -12.81
N ASN A 129 -9.72 0.90 -12.18
CA ASN A 129 -9.92 2.29 -12.58
C ASN A 129 -8.74 3.10 -12.02
N VAL A 130 -7.77 3.43 -12.87
CA VAL A 130 -6.53 4.11 -12.42
C VAL A 130 -6.71 5.62 -12.49
N ALA A 131 -6.52 6.31 -11.36
CA ALA A 131 -6.27 7.74 -11.32
C ALA A 131 -4.78 7.98 -11.20
N ARG A 132 -4.21 8.77 -12.11
CA ARG A 132 -2.79 9.13 -12.10
C ARG A 132 -2.62 10.49 -11.46
N HIS A 133 -1.61 10.59 -10.60
CA HIS A 133 -1.25 11.80 -9.89
C HIS A 133 0.24 12.07 -10.10
N ASP A 134 0.55 13.23 -10.64
CA ASP A 134 1.93 13.66 -10.89
C ASP A 134 2.40 14.54 -9.72
N GLU A 135 3.56 15.20 -9.83
CA GLU A 135 4.11 16.05 -8.77
C GLU A 135 3.17 17.19 -8.32
N GLY A 136 2.18 17.57 -9.13
CA GLY A 136 1.22 18.65 -8.89
C GLY A 136 -0.12 18.26 -8.27
N GLY A 137 -0.39 16.96 -8.08
CA GLY A 137 -1.67 16.44 -7.58
C GLY A 137 -2.50 15.71 -8.63
#